data_AF-A0A949WX76-F1
#
_entry.id   AF-A0A949WX76-F1
#
_cell.length_a   1.000
_cell.length_b   1.000
_cell.length_c   1.000
_cell.angle_alpha   90.00
_cell.angle_beta   90.00
_cell.angle_gamma   90.00
#
_symmetry.space_group_name_H-M   'P 1'
#
loop_
_entity.id
_entity.type
_entity.pdbx_description
1 polymer ?
#
loop_
_entity_poly.entity_id
_entity_poly.type
_entity_poly.pdbx_seq_one_letter_code
_entity_poly.pdbx_strand_id
1 'polypeptide(L)' 'MELSADPESKYGVKYGHSGDGPGYNTFAMHLPDFCGRKLSLAVFCNTSMMEHPYGMISDLLRVLKDG' A
#
# COMPACT_ATOMS: atom_id res chain seq x y z
N MET A 1 4.89 -4.17 11.84
CA MET A 1 5.63 -2.90 11.61
C MET A 1 6.59 -3.12 10.46
N GLU A 2 6.28 -2.61 9.27
CA GLU A 2 7.25 -2.40 8.18
C GLU A 2 6.55 -1.73 6.98
N LEU A 3 6.98 -0.55 6.51
CA LEU A 3 8.03 -0.48 5.48
C LEU A 3 8.31 0.97 4.99
N SER A 4 9.40 1.59 5.45
CA SER A 4 9.72 2.99 5.16
C SER A 4 10.12 3.30 3.71
N ALA A 5 10.74 2.35 3.00
CA ALA A 5 10.99 2.46 1.56
C ALA A 5 11.21 1.07 0.95
N ASP A 6 10.57 0.80 -0.20
CA ASP A 6 10.74 -0.38 -1.04
C ASP A 6 11.20 0.10 -2.43
N PRO A 7 12.51 0.14 -2.68
CA PRO A 7 13.06 0.54 -3.97
C PRO A 7 12.93 -0.55 -5.04
N GLU A 8 12.65 -1.81 -4.67
CA GLU A 8 12.58 -2.95 -5.59
C GLU A 8 11.15 -3.24 -6.09
N SER A 9 10.17 -2.48 -5.60
CA SER A 9 8.79 -2.55 -6.07
C SER A 9 8.69 -2.44 -7.59
N LYS A 10 7.96 -3.39 -8.20
CA LYS A 10 7.65 -3.40 -9.64
C LYS A 10 6.87 -2.18 -10.14
N TYR A 11 6.39 -1.34 -9.22
CA TYR A 11 5.65 -0.11 -9.49
C TYR A 11 6.51 1.15 -9.29
N GLY A 12 7.83 1.00 -9.14
CA GLY A 12 8.75 2.07 -8.78
C GLY A 12 8.93 2.20 -7.27
N VAL A 13 9.79 3.14 -6.87
CA VAL A 13 10.15 3.37 -5.46
C VAL A 13 8.90 3.68 -4.65
N LYS A 14 8.65 2.85 -3.64
CA LYS A 14 7.45 2.90 -2.81
C LYS A 14 7.82 3.30 -1.39
N TYR A 15 7.15 4.30 -0.85
CA TYR A 15 7.28 4.71 0.56
C TYR A 15 5.99 4.38 1.27
N GLY A 16 6.03 3.84 2.49
CA GLY A 16 4.78 3.53 3.19
C GLY A 16 4.91 3.29 4.67
N HIS A 17 3.77 3.05 5.28
CA HIS A 17 3.67 2.58 6.65
C HIS A 17 2.36 1.83 6.83
N SER A 18 2.42 0.74 7.59
CA SER A 18 1.25 0.00 8.04
C SER A 18 1.07 0.20 9.54
N GLY A 19 -0.18 0.27 9.96
CA GLY A 19 -0.57 0.26 11.37
C GLY A 19 -1.61 -0.84 11.61
N ASP A 20 -1.65 -1.36 12.82
CA ASP A 20 -2.59 -2.37 13.23
C ASP A 20 -2.94 -2.23 14.70
N GLY A 21 -4.08 -2.80 15.07
CA GLY A 21 -4.51 -2.93 16.45
C GLY A 21 -5.79 -3.76 16.56
N PRO A 22 -6.32 -3.96 17.78
CA PRO A 22 -7.51 -4.76 17.99
C PRO A 22 -8.71 -4.19 17.22
N GLY A 23 -9.21 -4.96 16.25
CA GLY A 23 -10.34 -4.59 15.40
C GLY A 23 -10.01 -3.65 14.23
N TYR A 24 -8.75 -3.37 13.90
CA TYR A 24 -8.42 -2.54 12.74
C TYR A 24 -7.07 -2.82 12.09
N ASN A 25 -6.94 -2.40 10.82
CA ASN A 25 -5.67 -2.18 10.15
C ASN A 25 -5.70 -0.86 9.38
N THR A 26 -4.55 -0.21 9.28
CA THR A 26 -4.32 0.94 8.42
C THR A 26 -3.11 0.70 7.54
N PHE A 27 -3.13 1.31 6.36
CA PHE A 27 -1.99 1.30 5.45
C PHE A 27 -1.95 2.62 4.68
N ALA A 28 -0.77 3.21 4.56
CA ALA A 28 -0.55 4.38 3.74
C ALA A 28 0.71 4.19 2.88
N MET A 29 0.66 4.61 1.63
CA MET A 29 1.82 4.60 0.75
C MET A 29 1.83 5.75 -0.25
N HIS A 30 3.02 6.06 -0.75
CA HIS A 30 3.28 7.00 -1.84
C HIS A 30 4.24 6.39 -2.87
N LEU A 31 3.86 6.51 -4.13
CA LEU A 31 4.67 6.20 -5.32
C LEU A 31 4.88 7.51 -6.09
N PRO A 32 6.12 8.05 -6.11
CA PRO A 32 6.41 9.30 -6.81
C PRO A 32 6.25 9.20 -8.33
N ASP A 33 6.45 8.01 -8.89
CA ASP A 33 6.28 7.72 -10.31
C ASP A 33 5.63 6.34 -10.52
N PHE A 34 4.30 6.34 -10.42
CA PHE A 34 3.44 5.23 -10.79
C PHE A 34 2.92 5.44 -12.21
N CYS A 35 3.54 4.78 -13.20
CA CYS A 35 3.15 4.87 -14.61
C CYS A 35 3.12 6.31 -15.16
N GLY A 36 4.10 7.15 -14.81
CA GLY A 36 4.20 8.54 -15.26
C GLY A 36 3.39 9.53 -14.43
N ARG A 37 2.75 9.10 -13.32
CA ARG A 37 2.00 9.95 -12.41
C ARG A 37 2.32 9.67 -10.95
N LYS A 38 2.09 10.64 -10.07
CA LYS A 38 2.17 10.44 -8.62
C LYS A 38 0.94 9.68 -8.13
N LEU A 39 1.12 8.72 -7.22
CA LEU A 39 0.03 8.01 -6.57
C LEU A 39 0.24 7.99 -5.05
N SER A 40 -0.77 8.42 -4.30
CA SER A 40 -0.86 8.21 -2.85
C SER A 40 -2.09 7.36 -2.56
N LEU A 41 -1.92 6.34 -1.73
CA LEU A 41 -2.99 5.41 -1.36
C LEU A 41 -3.05 5.29 0.17
N ALA A 42 -4.25 5.39 0.72
CA ALA A 42 -4.53 5.12 2.12
C ALA A 42 -5.70 4.13 2.23
N VAL A 43 -5.54 3.10 3.06
CA VAL A 43 -6.52 2.05 3.30
C VAL A 43 -6.80 1.97 4.79
N PHE A 44 -8.08 1.93 5.14
CA PHE A 44 -8.56 1.80 6.50
C PHE A 44 -9.52 0.60 6.57
N CYS A 45 -9.18 -0.38 7.40
CA CYS A 45 -9.99 -1.57 7.63
C CYS A 45 -10.53 -1.54 9.06
N ASN A 46 -11.82 -1.84 9.23
CA ASN A 46 -12.49 -1.98 10.53
C ASN A 46 -12.44 -3.42 11.07
N THR A 47 -11.42 -4.17 10.67
CA THR A 47 -11.17 -5.53 11.14
C THR A 47 -9.67 -5.78 11.20
N SER A 48 -9.25 -6.68 12.09
CA SER A 48 -7.86 -7.13 12.17
C SER A 48 -7.65 -8.28 11.19
N MET A 49 -6.71 -8.10 10.28
CA MET A 49 -6.19 -9.11 9.36
C MET A 49 -4.83 -9.57 9.91
N MET A 50 -4.59 -10.90 9.93
CA MET A 50 -3.35 -11.48 10.47
C MET A 50 -2.09 -11.02 9.73
N GLU A 51 -2.21 -10.76 8.43
CA GLU A 51 -1.20 -10.10 7.62
C GLU A 51 -1.79 -8.75 7.21
N HIS A 52 -1.00 -7.67 7.29
CA HIS A 52 -1.41 -6.38 6.72
C HIS A 52 -1.98 -6.57 5.30
N PRO A 53 -2.87 -5.69 4.79
CA PRO A 53 -3.64 -5.94 3.58
C PRO A 53 -2.83 -5.90 2.25
N TYR A 54 -1.64 -6.50 2.21
CA TYR A 54 -0.69 -6.50 1.09
C TYR A 54 -1.27 -7.08 -0.19
N GLY A 55 -2.07 -8.14 -0.10
CA GLY A 55 -2.77 -8.73 -1.25
C GLY A 55 -3.73 -7.73 -1.88
N MET A 56 -4.59 -7.12 -1.06
CA MET A 56 -5.52 -6.07 -1.49
C MET A 56 -4.80 -4.88 -2.10
N ILE A 57 -3.71 -4.40 -1.48
CA ILE A 57 -2.91 -3.30 -2.00
C ILE A 57 -2.32 -3.66 -3.37
N SER A 58 -1.80 -4.88 -3.53
CA SER A 58 -1.25 -5.35 -4.80
C SER A 58 -2.29 -5.42 -5.90
N ASP A 59 -3.51 -5.86 -5.57
CA ASP A 59 -4.63 -5.88 -6.52
C ASP A 59 -5.09 -4.47 -6.89
N LEU A 60 -5.18 -3.55 -5.93
CA LEU A 60 -5.49 -2.15 -6.19
C LEU A 60 -4.47 -1.52 -7.13
N LEU A 61 -3.17 -1.72 -6.89
CA LEU A 61 -2.12 -1.20 -7.77
C LEU A 61 -2.15 -1.82 -9.16
N ARG A 62 -2.56 -3.09 -9.29
CA ARG A 62 -2.78 -3.72 -10.61
C ARG A 62 -3.94 -3.05 -11.34
N VAL A 63 -5.10 -2.92 -10.70
CA VAL A 63 -6.28 -2.30 -11.31
C VAL A 63 -6.01 -0.84 -11.70
N LEU A 64 -5.33 -0.07 -10.84
CA LEU A 64 -4.99 1.34 -11.11
C LEU A 64 -3.92 1.53 -12.19
N LYS A 65 -3.17 0.48 -12.52
CA LYS A 65 -2.21 0.50 -13.64
C LYS A 65 -2.91 0.26 -14.97
N ASP A 66 -3.93 -0.60 -14.97
CA ASP A 66 -4.62 -1.05 -16.18
C ASP A 66 -5.83 -0.17 -16.57
N GLY A 67 -6.27 0.73 -15.67
CA GLY A 67 -7.36 1.71 -15.89
C GLY A 67 -6.86 3.12 -16.09
#